data_AF-A0A7S3YJT8-F1
#
_entry.id   AF-A0A7S3YJT8-F1
#
_cell.length_a   1.000
_cell.length_b   1.000
_cell.length_c   1.000
_cell.angle_alpha   90.00
_cell.angle_beta   90.00
_cell.angle_gamma   90.00
#
_symmetry.space_group_name_H-M   'P 1'
#
loop_
_entity.id
_entity.type
_entity.pdbx_description
1 polymer ?
#
loop_
_entity_poly.entity_id
_entity_poly.type
_entity_poly.pdbx_seq_one_letter_code
_entity_poly.pdbx_strand_id
1 'polypeptide(L)'
;AAAAAAALDLPRRCTAAALFTRWLDLLGTPRRDFFERLSLYAKDNEEKEKLLELASSEGADLLHDYCTREKRTYAEVLGDFPSCKLGLSELASLIKRLPPRSYSIASSSLVNPCKVDLCVAVVEYLTRYRRKVTGICSSWLANLEEGALIHLWVRQGTFVAPPDLESPMILVGPGTGVAPMRALLQERRQALLLGSRRRGASPGGRE
;
A
#
# COMPACT_ATOMS: atom_id res chain seq x y z
N ALA A 1 -34.03 -7.81 -1.79
CA ALA A 1 -32.85 -8.14 -0.96
C ALA A 1 -31.68 -8.66 -1.83
N ALA A 2 -31.31 -7.94 -2.90
CA ALA A 2 -30.36 -8.47 -3.90
C ALA A 2 -29.49 -7.38 -4.55
N ALA A 3 -28.94 -6.43 -3.77
CA ALA A 3 -28.17 -5.32 -4.35
C ALA A 3 -26.90 -4.89 -3.58
N ALA A 4 -26.43 -5.60 -2.56
CA ALA A 4 -25.41 -5.03 -1.65
C ALA A 4 -24.29 -5.98 -1.22
N ALA A 5 -23.78 -6.83 -2.11
CA ALA A 5 -22.51 -7.51 -1.89
C ALA A 5 -21.80 -7.72 -3.21
N ALA A 6 -21.12 -6.68 -3.71
CA ALA A 6 -19.91 -6.96 -4.48
C ALA A 6 -19.04 -7.78 -3.52
N ALA A 7 -18.98 -9.10 -3.76
CA ALA A 7 -18.35 -10.05 -2.86
C ALA A 7 -16.99 -9.49 -2.48
N LEU A 8 -16.84 -9.04 -1.24
CA LEU A 8 -15.56 -8.67 -0.71
C LEU A 8 -14.68 -9.91 -0.97
N ASP A 9 -13.66 -9.75 -1.82
CA ASP A 9 -12.68 -10.79 -2.18
C ASP A 9 -11.79 -11.08 -0.95
N LEU A 10 -12.46 -11.60 0.07
CA LEU A 10 -11.97 -12.04 1.34
C LEU A 10 -11.86 -13.57 1.28
N PRO A 11 -10.90 -14.15 2.02
CA PRO A 11 -10.78 -15.59 2.08
C PRO A 11 -12.05 -16.22 2.65
N ARG A 12 -12.54 -17.28 1.98
CA ARG A 12 -13.73 -18.04 2.43
C ARG A 12 -13.59 -18.61 3.83
N ARG A 13 -12.37 -18.93 4.26
CA ARG A 13 -12.03 -19.42 5.61
C ARG A 13 -10.77 -18.73 6.08
N CYS A 14 -10.85 -18.03 7.20
CA CYS A 14 -9.71 -17.47 7.90
C CYS A 14 -10.04 -17.31 9.39
N THR A 15 -9.02 -17.09 10.22
CA THR A 15 -9.24 -16.72 11.61
C THR A 15 -9.61 -15.23 11.69
N ALA A 16 -10.33 -14.82 12.75
CA ALA A 16 -10.64 -13.41 12.97
C ALA A 16 -9.36 -12.56 13.05
N ALA A 17 -8.30 -13.07 13.68
CA ALA A 17 -7.00 -12.40 13.71
C ALA A 17 -6.44 -12.18 12.29
N ALA A 18 -6.44 -13.21 11.44
CA ALA A 18 -5.96 -13.08 10.06
C ALA A 18 -6.78 -12.06 9.27
N LEU A 19 -8.10 -12.00 9.46
CA LEU A 19 -9.00 -11.04 8.83
C LEU A 19 -8.56 -9.59 9.11
N PHE A 20 -8.40 -9.23 10.38
CA PHE A 20 -8.04 -7.87 10.79
C PHE A 20 -6.57 -7.52 10.56
N THR A 21 -5.66 -8.51 10.57
CA THR A 21 -4.24 -8.25 10.36
C THR A 21 -3.85 -8.17 8.88
N ARG A 22 -4.49 -8.95 8.00
CA ARG A 22 -4.04 -9.11 6.60
C ARG A 22 -5.00 -8.58 5.55
N TRP A 23 -6.29 -8.47 5.87
CA TRP A 23 -7.32 -8.23 4.85
C TRP A 23 -8.09 -6.92 5.03
N LEU A 24 -8.26 -6.43 6.26
CA LEU A 24 -9.01 -5.21 6.54
C LEU A 24 -8.08 -4.05 6.90
N ASP A 25 -8.39 -2.87 6.38
CA ASP A 25 -7.67 -1.61 6.65
C ASP A 25 -8.16 -0.97 7.95
N LEU A 26 -7.91 -1.61 9.09
CA LEU A 26 -8.38 -1.15 10.39
C LEU A 26 -7.75 0.19 10.82
N LEU A 27 -6.52 0.45 10.38
CA LEU A 27 -5.77 1.68 10.68
C LEU A 27 -5.99 2.79 9.64
N GLY A 28 -6.82 2.53 8.63
CA GLY A 28 -7.20 3.54 7.65
C GLY A 28 -8.14 4.59 8.23
N THR A 29 -8.18 5.77 7.60
CA THR A 29 -9.12 6.82 7.98
C THR A 29 -10.50 6.56 7.35
N PRO A 30 -11.58 6.44 8.15
CA PRO A 30 -12.93 6.23 7.64
C PRO A 30 -13.43 7.41 6.80
N ARG A 31 -14.33 7.13 5.86
CA ARG A 31 -14.98 8.13 5.01
C ARG A 31 -16.46 8.26 5.39
N ARG A 32 -17.13 9.28 4.85
CA ARG A 32 -18.56 9.56 5.09
C ARG A 32 -19.47 8.32 5.10
N ASP A 33 -19.41 7.47 4.07
CA ASP A 33 -20.19 6.22 3.96
C ASP A 33 -20.04 5.27 5.16
N PHE A 34 -18.86 5.24 5.79
CA PHE A 34 -18.64 4.45 6.99
C PHE A 34 -19.53 4.92 8.15
N PHE A 35 -19.63 6.24 8.38
CA PHE A 35 -20.43 6.83 9.45
C PHE A 35 -21.93 6.62 9.22
N GLU A 36 -22.36 6.79 7.97
CA GLU A 36 -23.74 6.52 7.56
C GLU A 36 -24.14 5.08 7.90
N ARG A 37 -23.33 4.12 7.45
CA ARG A 37 -23.58 2.70 7.70
C ARG A 37 -23.43 2.31 9.18
N LEU A 38 -22.51 2.93 9.91
CA LEU A 38 -22.32 2.69 11.34
C LEU A 38 -23.52 3.17 12.16
N SER A 39 -24.15 4.29 11.79
CA SER A 39 -25.32 4.85 12.48
C SER A 39 -26.51 3.88 12.57
N LEU A 40 -26.61 2.93 11.65
CA LEU A 40 -27.66 1.90 11.64
C LEU A 40 -27.54 0.92 12.81
N TYR A 41 -26.35 0.81 13.40
CA TYR A 41 -26.05 -0.11 14.50
C TYR A 41 -25.97 0.59 15.87
N ALA A 42 -26.08 1.92 15.90
CA ALA A 42 -26.08 2.69 17.12
C ALA A 42 -27.38 2.46 17.90
N LYS A 43 -27.24 2.06 19.17
CA LYS A 43 -28.38 1.87 20.10
C LYS A 43 -28.68 3.12 20.90
N ASP A 44 -27.65 3.93 21.14
CA ASP A 44 -27.79 5.21 21.80
C ASP A 44 -28.19 6.29 20.79
N ASN A 45 -29.15 7.15 21.17
CA ASN A 45 -29.68 8.16 20.26
C ASN A 45 -28.69 9.30 20.02
N GLU A 46 -27.91 9.70 21.03
CA GLU A 46 -26.92 10.78 20.88
C GLU A 46 -25.77 10.33 19.97
N GLU A 47 -25.27 9.10 20.16
CA GLU A 47 -24.28 8.50 19.28
C GLU A 47 -24.80 8.42 17.84
N LYS A 48 -26.05 7.99 17.65
CA LYS A 48 -26.68 7.89 16.33
C LYS A 48 -26.79 9.23 15.63
N GLU A 49 -27.28 10.26 16.32
CA GLU A 49 -27.40 11.61 15.77
C GLU A 49 -26.03 12.15 15.35
N LYS A 50 -25.00 11.97 16.19
CA LYS A 50 -23.64 12.39 15.88
C LYS A 50 -23.04 11.65 14.68
N LEU A 51 -23.30 10.35 14.54
CA LEU A 51 -22.87 9.58 13.37
C LEU A 51 -23.56 10.06 12.09
N LEU A 52 -24.85 10.40 12.16
CA LEU A 52 -25.61 10.96 11.03
C LEU A 52 -25.12 12.37 10.66
N GLU A 53 -24.79 13.20 11.65
CA GLU A 53 -24.18 14.51 11.43
C GLU A 53 -22.84 14.38 10.69
N LEU A 54 -21.95 13.50 11.17
CA LEU A 54 -20.67 13.20 10.50
C LEU A 54 -20.85 12.62 9.08
N ALA A 55 -21.95 11.91 8.84
CA ALA A 55 -22.30 11.36 7.55
C ALA A 55 -22.96 12.38 6.60
N SER A 56 -23.48 13.48 7.12
CA SER A 56 -24.17 14.49 6.33
C SER A 56 -23.23 15.31 5.43
N SER A 57 -23.82 16.03 4.47
CA SER A 57 -23.09 17.04 3.70
C SER A 57 -22.76 18.28 4.53
N GLU A 58 -23.64 18.64 5.48
CA GLU A 58 -23.51 19.81 6.34
C GLU A 58 -22.38 19.62 7.38
N GLY A 59 -22.24 18.40 7.92
CA GLY A 59 -21.17 18.00 8.81
C GLY A 59 -19.84 17.66 8.12
N ALA A 60 -19.61 18.10 6.87
CA ALA A 60 -18.36 17.81 6.15
C ALA A 60 -17.13 18.38 6.86
N ASP A 61 -17.23 19.58 7.43
CA ASP A 61 -16.15 20.21 8.20
C ASP A 61 -15.91 19.48 9.52
N LEU A 62 -16.98 19.07 10.20
CA LEU A 62 -16.90 18.25 11.42
C LEU A 62 -16.20 16.92 11.14
N LEU A 63 -16.55 16.24 10.05
CA LEU A 63 -15.89 15.01 9.62
C LEU A 63 -14.41 15.25 9.28
N HIS A 64 -14.08 16.36 8.62
CA HIS A 64 -12.71 16.71 8.31
C HIS A 64 -11.86 16.90 9.58
N ASP A 65 -12.40 17.63 10.56
CA ASP A 65 -11.74 17.89 11.83
C ASP A 65 -11.60 16.61 12.66
N TYR A 66 -12.70 15.86 12.83
CA TYR A 66 -12.74 14.62 13.60
C TYR A 66 -11.85 13.52 12.99
N CYS A 67 -11.94 13.27 11.68
CA CYS A 67 -11.20 12.17 11.02
C CYS A 67 -9.91 12.61 10.33
N THR A 68 -9.98 13.57 9.41
CA THR A 68 -8.89 13.81 8.46
C THR A 68 -7.70 14.50 9.10
N ARG A 69 -7.94 15.55 9.89
CA ARG A 69 -6.88 16.30 10.58
C ARG A 69 -6.21 15.50 11.69
N GLU A 70 -7.02 14.73 12.41
CA GLU A 70 -6.58 13.91 13.53
C GLU A 70 -6.04 12.53 13.11
N LYS A 71 -6.24 12.15 11.84
CA LYS A 71 -5.92 10.83 11.29
C LYS A 71 -6.54 9.70 12.10
N ARG A 72 -7.78 9.89 12.57
CA ARG A 72 -8.52 8.86 13.30
C ARG A 72 -8.72 7.62 12.44
N THR A 73 -8.58 6.48 13.06
CA THR A 73 -8.65 5.15 12.44
C THR A 73 -10.03 4.51 12.63
N TYR A 74 -10.36 3.49 11.84
CA TYR A 74 -11.61 2.73 12.06
C TYR A 74 -11.69 2.15 13.47
N ALA A 75 -10.57 1.64 14.00
CA ALA A 75 -10.50 1.09 15.36
C ALA A 75 -10.83 2.13 16.44
N GLU A 76 -10.30 3.35 16.32
CA GLU A 76 -10.60 4.43 17.27
C GLU A 76 -12.05 4.89 17.17
N VAL A 77 -12.59 5.02 15.96
CA VAL A 77 -14.00 5.41 15.79
C VAL A 77 -14.93 4.35 16.40
N LEU A 78 -14.67 3.06 16.20
CA LEU A 78 -15.44 2.00 16.86
C LEU A 78 -15.32 2.04 18.40
N GLY A 79 -14.23 2.57 18.95
CA GLY A 79 -14.06 2.82 20.38
C GLY A 79 -14.80 4.07 20.89
N ASP A 80 -14.88 5.12 20.06
CA ASP A 80 -15.59 6.37 20.37
C ASP A 80 -17.12 6.19 20.41
N PHE A 81 -17.65 5.17 19.71
CA PHE A 81 -19.10 4.88 19.60
C PHE A 81 -19.45 3.47 20.15
N PRO A 82 -19.35 3.25 21.47
CA PRO A 82 -19.52 1.92 22.10
C PRO A 82 -20.94 1.35 22.00
N SER A 83 -21.97 2.16 21.72
CA SER A 83 -23.34 1.65 21.52
C SER A 83 -23.46 0.82 20.22
N CYS A 84 -22.55 1.05 19.26
CA CYS A 84 -22.49 0.34 17.99
C CYS A 84 -21.89 -1.06 18.17
N LYS A 85 -22.74 -2.04 18.50
CA LYS A 85 -22.33 -3.45 18.63
C LYS A 85 -22.56 -4.21 17.33
N LEU A 86 -21.50 -4.31 16.54
CA LEU A 86 -21.50 -5.04 15.27
C LEU A 86 -21.01 -6.48 15.45
N GLY A 87 -21.61 -7.41 14.69
CA GLY A 87 -21.04 -8.74 14.50
C GLY A 87 -19.83 -8.70 13.55
N LEU A 88 -19.14 -9.84 13.46
CA LEU A 88 -17.92 -9.95 12.63
C LEU A 88 -18.22 -9.75 11.14
N SER A 89 -19.37 -10.22 10.67
CA SER A 89 -19.77 -10.12 9.26
C SER A 89 -20.04 -8.67 8.87
N GLU A 90 -20.72 -7.94 9.75
CA GLU A 90 -21.05 -6.53 9.58
C GLU A 90 -19.76 -5.69 9.57
N LEU A 91 -18.85 -5.92 10.52
CA LEU A 91 -17.54 -5.25 10.57
C LEU A 91 -16.73 -5.50 9.29
N ALA A 92 -16.67 -6.74 8.82
CA ALA A 92 -15.96 -7.09 7.60
C ALA A 92 -16.55 -6.39 6.36
N SER A 93 -17.86 -6.16 6.35
CA SER A 93 -18.52 -5.42 5.27
C SER A 93 -18.33 -3.90 5.36
N LEU A 94 -18.04 -3.39 6.55
CA LEU A 94 -18.01 -1.97 6.85
C LEU A 94 -16.60 -1.38 6.67
N ILE A 95 -15.57 -2.12 7.09
CA ILE A 95 -14.17 -1.72 6.95
C ILE A 95 -13.68 -2.07 5.55
N LYS A 96 -12.93 -1.15 4.93
CA LYS A 96 -12.36 -1.37 3.60
C LYS A 96 -11.29 -2.45 3.63
N ARG A 97 -11.11 -3.12 2.49
CA ARG A 97 -10.00 -4.05 2.29
C ARG A 97 -8.66 -3.29 2.34
N LEU A 98 -7.68 -3.90 2.98
CA LEU A 98 -6.30 -3.42 2.99
C LEU A 98 -5.73 -3.47 1.56
N PRO A 99 -5.39 -2.32 0.95
CA PRO A 99 -4.84 -2.30 -0.39
C PRO A 99 -3.38 -2.74 -0.39
N PRO A 100 -2.92 -3.42 -1.46
CA PRO A 100 -1.50 -3.71 -1.62
C PRO A 100 -0.69 -2.43 -1.86
N ARG A 101 0.60 -2.47 -1.53
CA ARG A 101 1.50 -1.33 -1.72
C ARG A 101 2.49 -1.57 -2.85
N SER A 102 2.49 -0.66 -3.82
CA SER A 102 3.43 -0.67 -4.94
C SER A 102 4.75 0.01 -4.56
N TYR A 103 5.86 -0.60 -4.96
CA TYR A 103 7.20 -0.03 -4.88
C TYR A 103 7.90 -0.19 -6.23
N SER A 104 8.80 0.76 -6.55
CA SER A 104 9.66 0.63 -7.71
C SER A 104 10.80 -0.34 -7.41
N ILE A 105 11.00 -1.30 -8.31
CA ILE A 105 12.11 -2.25 -8.23
C ILE A 105 13.42 -1.47 -8.40
N ALA A 106 14.38 -1.75 -7.53
CA ALA A 106 15.69 -1.10 -7.46
C ALA A 106 16.84 -1.96 -8.02
N SER A 107 16.53 -3.13 -8.59
CA SER A 107 17.47 -4.05 -9.21
C SER A 107 17.12 -4.37 -10.66
N SER A 108 18.10 -4.87 -11.41
CA SER A 108 17.92 -5.42 -12.77
C SER A 108 17.89 -6.94 -12.75
N SER A 109 16.94 -7.54 -13.47
CA SER A 109 16.87 -9.00 -13.67
C SER A 109 18.01 -9.51 -14.56
N LEU A 110 18.59 -8.65 -15.40
CA LEU A 110 19.78 -8.95 -16.19
C LEU A 110 21.01 -9.18 -15.31
N VAL A 111 21.08 -8.53 -14.16
CA VAL A 111 22.16 -8.72 -13.16
C VAL A 111 21.89 -9.95 -12.30
N ASN A 112 20.69 -10.09 -11.77
CA ASN A 112 20.29 -11.27 -11.01
C ASN A 112 18.79 -11.55 -11.21
N PRO A 113 18.40 -12.61 -11.94
CA PRO A 113 17.00 -12.92 -12.21
C PRO A 113 16.24 -13.40 -10.96
N CYS A 114 16.94 -13.82 -9.91
CA CYS A 114 16.36 -14.39 -8.70
C CYS A 114 16.31 -13.40 -7.53
N LYS A 115 16.65 -12.12 -7.75
CA LYS A 115 16.72 -11.11 -6.68
C LYS A 115 16.04 -9.80 -7.06
N VAL A 116 15.13 -9.35 -6.21
CA VAL A 116 14.46 -8.06 -6.31
C VAL A 116 14.89 -7.18 -5.14
N ASP A 117 15.51 -6.05 -5.45
CA ASP A 117 15.84 -5.03 -4.45
C ASP A 117 14.73 -3.98 -4.39
N LEU A 118 14.44 -3.48 -3.18
CA LEU A 118 13.55 -2.34 -2.96
C LEU A 118 14.30 -1.23 -2.22
N CYS A 119 13.97 0.02 -2.53
CA CYS A 119 14.40 1.19 -1.76
C CYS A 119 13.16 1.87 -1.20
N VAL A 120 12.97 1.78 0.12
CA VAL A 120 11.74 2.19 0.80
C VAL A 120 12.07 3.20 1.89
N ALA A 121 11.39 4.34 1.87
CA ALA A 121 11.40 5.26 3.00
C ALA A 121 10.37 4.79 4.05
N VAL A 122 10.81 4.67 5.29
CA VAL A 122 9.92 4.38 6.41
C VAL A 122 9.05 5.61 6.68
N VAL A 123 7.73 5.44 6.53
CA VAL A 123 6.79 6.52 6.78
C VAL A 123 6.50 6.58 8.28
N GLU A 124 7.00 7.63 8.91
CA GLU A 124 6.71 7.97 10.31
C GLU A 124 6.67 9.49 10.44
N TYR A 125 5.56 10.01 10.99
CA TYR A 125 5.43 11.45 11.23
C TYR A 125 4.48 11.73 12.40
N LEU A 126 4.57 12.95 12.92
CA LEU A 126 3.61 13.45 13.89
C LEU A 126 2.54 14.28 13.19
N THR A 127 1.27 14.06 13.54
CA THR A 127 0.19 14.97 13.13
C THR A 127 0.37 16.33 13.82
N ARG A 128 -0.37 17.36 13.38
CA ARG A 128 -0.41 18.67 14.07
C ARG A 128 -0.79 18.56 15.56
N TYR A 129 -1.50 17.50 15.93
CA TYR A 129 -1.92 17.18 17.29
C TYR A 129 -0.95 16.26 18.03
N ARG A 130 0.30 16.14 17.55
CA ARG A 130 1.36 15.31 18.14
C ARG A 130 1.03 13.82 18.21
N ARG A 131 0.11 13.32 17.36
CA ARG A 131 -0.11 11.88 17.23
C ARG A 131 0.90 11.26 16.29
N LYS A 132 1.49 10.14 16.71
CA LYS A 132 2.42 9.38 15.88
C LYS A 132 1.65 8.55 14.87
N VAL A 133 1.93 8.78 13.59
CA VAL A 133 1.38 8.02 12.47
C VAL A 133 2.51 7.26 11.79
N THR A 134 2.34 5.95 11.65
CA THR A 134 3.29 5.05 10.98
C THR A 134 2.64 4.42 9.77
N GLY A 135 3.34 4.38 8.64
CA GLY A 135 2.85 3.71 7.43
C GLY A 135 2.90 2.20 7.57
N ILE A 136 1.76 1.54 7.41
CA ILE A 136 1.58 0.08 7.60
C ILE A 136 2.64 -0.74 6.87
N CYS A 137 2.73 -0.61 5.53
CA CYS A 137 3.61 -1.45 4.74
C CYS A 137 5.09 -1.11 4.94
N SER A 138 5.43 0.17 5.08
CA SER A 138 6.82 0.59 5.26
C SER A 138 7.38 0.21 6.63
N SER A 139 6.59 0.33 7.70
CA SER A 139 7.00 -0.14 9.02
C SER A 139 7.02 -1.65 9.09
N TRP A 140 6.06 -2.34 8.46
CA TRP A 140 6.06 -3.80 8.36
C TRP A 140 7.34 -4.30 7.69
N LEU A 141 7.71 -3.76 6.52
CA LEU A 141 8.95 -4.11 5.82
C LEU A 141 10.21 -3.83 6.66
N ALA A 142 10.23 -2.72 7.40
CA ALA A 142 11.38 -2.35 8.24
C ALA A 142 11.58 -3.26 9.46
N ASN A 143 10.54 -3.98 9.89
CA ASN A 143 10.59 -4.91 11.02
C ASN A 143 10.65 -6.39 10.59
N LEU A 144 10.86 -6.67 9.30
CA LEU A 144 11.04 -8.04 8.84
C LEU A 144 12.44 -8.55 9.18
N GLU A 145 12.50 -9.80 9.64
CA GLU A 145 13.75 -10.52 9.84
C GLU A 145 14.22 -11.17 8.53
N GLU A 146 15.52 -11.43 8.43
CA GLU A 146 16.08 -12.15 7.30
C GLU A 146 15.47 -13.55 7.19
N GLY A 147 15.12 -13.96 5.96
CA GLY A 147 14.41 -15.22 5.70
C GLY A 147 12.88 -15.14 5.82
N ALA A 148 12.32 -14.00 6.20
CA ALA A 148 10.87 -13.81 6.20
C ALA A 148 10.27 -13.96 4.79
N LEU A 149 9.12 -14.63 4.71
CA LEU A 149 8.39 -14.83 3.46
C LEU A 149 7.44 -13.66 3.20
N ILE A 150 7.53 -13.10 1.99
CA ILE A 150 6.70 -11.96 1.54
C ILE A 150 5.87 -12.38 0.33
N HIS A 151 4.57 -12.10 0.37
CA HIS A 151 3.70 -12.24 -0.80
C HIS A 151 3.80 -10.98 -1.66
N LEU A 152 4.22 -11.14 -2.91
CA LEU A 152 4.31 -10.06 -3.88
C LEU A 152 3.96 -10.56 -5.28
N TRP A 153 3.68 -9.61 -6.16
CA TRP A 153 3.61 -9.84 -7.60
C TRP A 153 4.26 -8.65 -8.31
N VAL A 154 4.74 -8.89 -9.53
CA VAL A 154 5.35 -7.84 -10.34
C VAL A 154 4.29 -7.28 -11.28
N ARG A 155 4.19 -5.95 -11.31
CA ARG A 155 3.41 -5.22 -12.31
C ARG A 155 4.38 -4.56 -13.28
N GLN A 156 4.20 -4.79 -14.58
CA GLN A 156 5.01 -4.13 -15.60
C GLN A 156 4.82 -2.61 -15.52
N GLY A 157 5.93 -1.89 -15.40
CA GLY A 157 5.96 -0.43 -15.39
C GLY A 157 6.17 0.15 -16.80
N THR A 158 6.10 1.47 -16.89
CA THR A 158 6.37 2.24 -18.12
C THR A 158 7.79 2.80 -18.18
N PHE A 159 8.55 2.69 -17.08
CA PHE A 159 9.91 3.24 -16.96
C PHE A 159 10.91 2.26 -17.57
N VAL A 160 11.19 2.43 -18.87
CA VAL A 160 12.05 1.55 -19.66
C VAL A 160 13.20 2.36 -20.25
N ALA A 161 14.39 1.76 -20.34
CA ALA A 161 15.52 2.39 -21.01
C ALA A 161 15.30 2.43 -22.53
N PRO A 162 15.83 3.44 -23.24
CA PRO A 162 15.97 3.39 -24.68
C PRO A 162 16.68 2.10 -25.11
N PRO A 163 16.24 1.45 -26.21
CA PRO A 163 16.81 0.18 -26.66
C PRO A 163 18.28 0.33 -27.10
N ASP A 164 18.64 1.52 -27.58
CA ASP A 164 20.02 1.85 -27.91
C ASP A 164 20.83 2.17 -26.64
N LEU A 165 21.97 1.50 -26.52
CA LEU A 165 22.88 1.63 -25.39
C LEU A 165 23.78 2.87 -25.48
N GLU A 166 23.92 3.47 -26.66
CA GLU A 166 24.67 4.72 -26.86
C GLU A 166 23.81 5.97 -26.61
N SER A 167 22.49 5.82 -26.66
CA SER A 167 21.54 6.91 -26.41
C SER A 167 21.76 7.52 -25.02
N PRO A 168 22.06 8.84 -24.91
CA PRO A 168 22.25 9.49 -23.63
C PRO A 168 20.95 9.53 -22.82
N MET A 169 21.07 9.46 -21.50
CA MET A 169 19.93 9.50 -20.59
C MET A 169 20.17 10.48 -19.45
N ILE A 170 19.17 11.28 -19.13
CA ILE A 170 19.15 12.13 -17.94
C ILE A 170 18.15 11.54 -16.96
N LEU A 171 18.63 11.14 -15.79
CA LEU A 171 17.82 10.53 -14.73
C LEU A 171 17.72 11.52 -13.55
N VAL A 172 16.49 11.90 -13.18
CA VAL A 172 16.23 12.85 -12.07
C VAL A 172 15.36 12.19 -11.01
N GLY A 173 15.95 11.82 -9.87
CA GLY A 173 15.27 11.05 -8.82
C GLY A 173 15.62 11.50 -7.42
N PRO A 174 14.91 12.48 -6.84
CA PRO A 174 15.11 12.88 -5.46
C PRO A 174 14.62 11.78 -4.49
N GLY A 175 15.37 11.55 -3.41
CA GLY A 175 15.03 10.59 -2.35
C GLY A 175 14.88 9.16 -2.88
N THR A 176 13.77 8.49 -2.53
CA THR A 176 13.47 7.12 -2.99
C THR A 176 13.22 7.02 -4.50
N GLY A 177 13.12 8.15 -5.21
CA GLY A 177 13.09 8.19 -6.68
C GLY A 177 14.32 7.59 -7.34
N VAL A 178 15.41 7.38 -6.60
CA VAL A 178 16.62 6.69 -7.06
C VAL A 178 16.39 5.20 -7.36
N ALA A 179 15.34 4.58 -6.81
CA ALA A 179 15.09 3.15 -6.93
C ALA A 179 15.06 2.65 -8.40
N PRO A 180 14.13 3.11 -9.26
CA PRO A 180 14.09 2.67 -10.66
C PRO A 180 15.32 3.10 -11.46
N MET A 181 16.02 4.15 -11.05
CA MET A 181 17.24 4.63 -11.71
C MET A 181 18.40 3.68 -11.48
N ARG A 182 18.55 3.18 -10.25
CA ARG A 182 19.51 2.14 -9.91
C ARG A 182 19.27 0.88 -10.74
N ALA A 183 18.02 0.43 -10.84
CA ALA A 183 17.65 -0.72 -11.67
C ALA A 183 18.05 -0.49 -13.14
N LEU A 184 17.72 0.67 -13.69
CA LEU A 184 17.99 1.00 -15.09
C LEU A 184 19.50 1.13 -15.38
N LEU A 185 20.28 1.70 -14.47
CA LEU A 185 21.73 1.79 -14.59
C LEU A 185 22.39 0.40 -14.51
N GLN A 186 21.89 -0.48 -13.63
CA GLN A 186 22.33 -1.88 -13.56
C GLN A 186 22.05 -2.62 -14.87
N GLU A 187 20.84 -2.48 -15.40
CA GLU A 187 20.41 -3.07 -16.68
C GLU A 187 21.33 -2.64 -17.82
N ARG A 188 21.55 -1.32 -17.99
CA ARG A 188 22.41 -0.79 -19.06
C ARG A 188 23.86 -1.22 -18.93
N ARG A 189 24.42 -1.16 -17.73
CA ARG A 189 25.79 -1.62 -17.48
C ARG A 189 25.95 -3.09 -17.86
N GLN A 190 24.99 -3.93 -17.44
CA GLN A 190 25.05 -5.36 -17.73
C GLN A 190 24.88 -5.64 -19.22
N ALA A 191 23.97 -4.93 -19.90
CA ALA A 191 23.78 -5.04 -21.34
C ALA A 191 25.05 -4.66 -22.13
N LEU A 192 25.74 -3.58 -21.72
CA LEU A 192 27.02 -3.18 -22.30
C LEU A 192 28.08 -4.27 -22.13
N LEU A 193 28.23 -4.84 -20.93
CA LEU A 193 29.20 -5.91 -20.67
C LEU A 193 28.94 -7.17 -21.52
N LEU A 194 27.66 -7.54 -21.69
CA LEU A 194 27.26 -8.67 -22.53
C LEU A 194 27.52 -8.37 -24.02
N GLY A 195 27.30 -7.14 -24.46
CA GLY A 195 27.60 -6.68 -25.83
C GLY A 195 29.10 -6.67 -26.14
N SER A 196 29.93 -6.20 -25.21
CA SER A 196 31.39 -6.19 -25.35
C SER A 196 31.98 -7.60 -25.41
N ARG A 197 31.44 -8.56 -24.66
CA ARG A 197 31.85 -9.98 -24.73
C ARG A 197 31.58 -10.61 -26.09
N ARG A 198 30.48 -10.24 -26.76
CA ARG A 198 30.17 -10.74 -28.12
C ARG A 198 31.11 -10.19 -29.19
N ARG A 199 31.63 -8.97 -29.02
CA ARG A 199 32.59 -8.36 -29.96
C ARG A 199 34.03 -8.88 -29.78
N GLY A 200 34.38 -9.38 -28.59
CA GLY A 200 35.69 -9.97 -28.30
C GLY A 200 35.85 -11.46 -28.66
N ALA A 201 34.76 -12.13 -29.04
CA ALA A 201 34.80 -13.50 -29.56
C ALA A 201 34.96 -13.47 -31.09
N SER A 202 36.17 -13.22 -31.58
CA SER A 202 36.50 -13.53 -32.98
C SER A 202 36.27 -15.02 -33.22
N PRO A 203 35.70 -15.44 -34.37
CA PRO A 203 35.71 -16.84 -34.75
C PRO A 203 37.18 -17.24 -34.92
N GLY A 204 37.66 -18.11 -34.03
CA GLY A 204 38.97 -18.73 -34.18
C GLY A 204 39.07 -19.36 -35.57
N GLY A 205 40.14 -19.02 -36.28
CA GLY A 205 40.39 -19.48 -37.64
C GLY A 205 40.28 -20.99 -37.76
N ARG A 206 39.58 -21.42 -38.81
CA ARG A 206 39.82 -22.70 -39.45
C ARG A 206 40.35 -22.42 -40.84
N GLU A 207 41.55 -22.97 -41.03
CA GLU A 207 42.29 -23.25 -42.26
C GLU A 207 42.85 -22.05 -43.04
#